data_AF-A0AAU0TV28-F1
#
_entry.id   AF-A0AAU0TV28-F1
#
_cell.length_a   1.000
_cell.length_b   1.000
_cell.length_c   1.000
_cell.angle_alpha   90.00
_cell.angle_beta   90.00
_cell.angle_gamma   90.00
#
_symmetry.space_group_name_H-M   'P 1'
#
loop_
_entity.id
_entity.type
_entity.pdbx_description
1 polymer ?
#
loop_
_entity_poly.entity_id
_entity_poly.type
_entity_poly.pdbx_seq_one_letter_code
_entity_poly.pdbx_strand_id
1 'polypeptide(L)'
;MGEQSLAEKILSWTFDLKIAKDFKKGVPAKGNGMQGVIFERQPKQDEIVVNLWSLFRNQDFLAAIQEHKNSITDYKRGMSKYSDAQCEIILKVESLAQEHVYSLGGHTSPPEEILDQATAELYGTSPTTEQREWLRWGMNVGPIVTGPKWLSRNATRSVLSKVEPKTPPLRTKKAAQRRASETEVKPRDMHDPP
;
A
#
# COMPACT_ATOMS: atom_id res chain seq x y z
N MET A 1 -11.34 -2.74 8.18
CA MET A 1 -10.68 -2.51 6.87
C MET A 1 -11.69 -2.01 5.85
N GLY A 2 -11.21 -1.24 4.86
CA GLY A 2 -12.01 -0.49 3.88
C GLY A 2 -12.87 -1.33 2.93
N GLU A 3 -13.48 -0.65 1.96
CA GLU A 3 -14.28 -1.26 0.89
C GLU A 3 -13.42 -2.25 0.09
N GLN A 4 -13.94 -3.45 -0.17
CA GLN A 4 -13.20 -4.49 -0.90
C GLN A 4 -13.34 -4.37 -2.42
N SER A 5 -14.23 -3.51 -2.90
CA SER A 5 -14.40 -3.16 -4.31
C SER A 5 -13.47 -2.03 -4.70
N LEU A 6 -12.81 -2.18 -5.85
CA LEU A 6 -11.96 -1.15 -6.42
C LEU A 6 -12.79 -0.18 -7.28
N ALA A 7 -12.47 1.12 -7.20
CA ALA A 7 -13.09 2.12 -8.07
C ALA A 7 -12.69 1.91 -9.54
N GLU A 8 -11.45 1.50 -9.77
CA GLU A 8 -10.91 1.10 -11.08
C GLU A 8 -10.72 -0.42 -11.12
N LYS A 9 -11.31 -1.08 -12.12
CA LYS A 9 -11.27 -2.54 -12.26
C LYS A 9 -10.12 -3.04 -13.12
N ILE A 10 -9.41 -2.16 -13.82
CA ILE A 10 -8.23 -2.48 -14.61
C ILE A 10 -7.06 -1.78 -13.94
N LEU A 11 -6.09 -2.55 -13.46
CA LEU A 11 -4.98 -2.04 -12.68
C LEU A 11 -3.66 -2.57 -13.24
N SER A 12 -2.62 -1.75 -13.10
CA SER A 12 -1.24 -2.14 -13.33
C SER A 12 -0.66 -2.82 -12.08
N TRP A 13 -0.01 -3.96 -12.29
CA TRP A 13 0.65 -4.78 -11.28
C TRP A 13 2.09 -5.07 -11.72
N THR A 14 2.93 -5.48 -10.79
CA THR A 14 4.34 -5.80 -11.06
C THR A 14 4.72 -7.15 -10.45
N PHE A 15 5.61 -7.88 -11.12
CA PHE A 15 6.26 -9.06 -10.56
C PHE A 15 7.42 -8.72 -9.60
N ASP A 16 7.86 -7.46 -9.54
CA ASP A 16 9.00 -7.03 -8.73
C ASP A 16 8.55 -6.29 -7.46
N LEU A 17 8.78 -6.92 -6.31
CA LEU A 17 8.45 -6.35 -5.00
C LEU A 17 9.22 -5.05 -4.71
N LYS A 18 10.44 -4.89 -5.20
CA LYS A 18 11.22 -3.65 -5.02
C LYS A 18 10.51 -2.50 -5.73
N ILE A 19 10.03 -2.73 -6.95
CA ILE A 19 9.27 -1.75 -7.72
C ILE A 19 7.97 -1.40 -6.99
N ALA A 20 7.25 -2.40 -6.48
CA ALA A 20 6.04 -2.16 -5.69
C ALA A 20 6.30 -1.31 -4.43
N LYS A 21 7.44 -1.53 -3.75
CA LYS A 21 7.84 -0.79 -2.54
C LYS A 21 8.36 0.62 -2.82
N ASP A 22 8.90 0.86 -4.01
CA ASP A 22 9.47 2.16 -4.42
C ASP A 22 8.43 3.02 -5.19
N PHE A 23 7.30 2.43 -5.58
CA PHE A 23 6.25 3.11 -6.32
C PHE A 23 5.78 4.38 -5.59
N LYS A 24 5.65 5.49 -6.32
CA LYS A 24 5.32 6.83 -5.78
C LYS A 24 6.20 7.26 -4.59
N LYS A 25 7.50 6.93 -4.62
CA LYS A 25 8.50 7.21 -3.57
C LYS A 25 8.31 6.37 -2.29
N GLY A 26 7.54 5.28 -2.39
CA GLY A 26 7.39 4.26 -1.36
C GLY A 26 6.32 4.55 -0.31
N VAL A 27 6.70 4.55 0.97
CA VAL A 27 5.72 4.70 2.06
C VAL A 27 5.08 6.10 2.01
N PRO A 28 3.74 6.23 2.04
CA PRO A 28 3.06 7.53 2.02
C PRO A 28 3.52 8.44 3.16
N ALA A 29 3.84 9.69 2.87
CA ALA A 29 4.34 10.68 3.84
C ALA A 29 3.43 10.86 5.07
N LYS A 30 3.99 11.24 6.23
CA LYS A 30 3.21 11.56 7.45
C LYS A 30 2.18 12.66 7.17
N GLY A 31 1.04 12.61 7.87
CA GLY A 31 0.05 13.70 7.90
C GLY A 31 -0.99 13.71 6.79
N ASN A 32 -0.87 12.85 5.78
CA ASN A 32 -1.88 12.72 4.70
C ASN A 32 -3.03 11.75 5.04
N GLY A 33 -3.02 11.14 6.24
CA GLY A 33 -4.00 10.13 6.66
C GLY A 33 -3.94 8.81 5.88
N MET A 34 -2.93 8.62 5.01
CA MET A 34 -2.78 7.44 4.18
C MET A 34 -1.82 6.44 4.83
N GLN A 35 -2.21 5.17 4.84
CA GLN A 35 -1.31 4.04 5.09
C GLN A 35 -1.03 3.34 3.76
N GLY A 36 0.23 2.99 3.54
CA GLY A 36 0.61 2.21 2.36
C GLY A 36 0.12 0.77 2.51
N VAL A 37 -0.43 0.20 1.45
CA VAL A 37 -0.78 -1.23 1.41
C VAL A 37 -0.25 -1.80 0.10
N ILE A 38 0.56 -2.85 0.20
CA ILE A 38 0.98 -3.65 -0.95
C ILE A 38 0.10 -4.89 -0.97
N PHE A 39 -0.50 -5.17 -2.12
CA PHE A 39 -1.25 -6.39 -2.36
C PHE A 39 -0.41 -7.38 -3.17
N GLU A 40 -0.57 -8.67 -2.88
CA GLU A 40 0.01 -9.79 -3.61
C GLU A 40 -1.08 -10.83 -3.84
N ARG A 41 -1.18 -11.31 -5.07
CA ARG A 41 -2.02 -12.45 -5.42
C ARG A 41 -1.53 -13.11 -6.70
N GLN A 42 -1.95 -14.35 -6.90
CA GLN A 42 -1.81 -15.00 -8.19
C GLN A 42 -2.99 -14.57 -9.09
N PRO A 43 -2.74 -14.07 -10.31
CA PRO A 43 -3.80 -13.74 -11.25
C PRO A 43 -4.41 -15.02 -11.82
N LYS A 44 -5.72 -14.98 -12.08
CA LYS A 44 -6.39 -15.98 -12.91
C LYS A 44 -6.18 -15.65 -14.39
N GLN A 45 -6.24 -16.65 -15.25
CA GLN A 45 -5.99 -16.47 -16.69
C GLN A 45 -6.95 -15.46 -17.33
N ASP A 46 -8.22 -15.45 -16.92
CA ASP A 46 -9.28 -14.56 -17.40
C ASP A 46 -9.18 -13.12 -16.83
N GLU A 47 -8.34 -12.91 -15.81
CA GLU A 47 -8.04 -11.58 -15.28
C GLU A 47 -6.91 -10.89 -16.06
N ILE A 48 -6.09 -11.62 -16.82
CA ILE A 48 -4.92 -11.05 -17.51
C ILE A 48 -5.38 -10.34 -18.77
N VAL A 49 -5.27 -9.00 -18.76
CA VAL A 49 -5.53 -8.17 -19.95
C VAL A 49 -4.30 -8.15 -20.84
N VAL A 50 -3.13 -7.88 -20.27
CA VAL A 50 -1.84 -7.95 -20.98
C VAL A 50 -0.71 -8.24 -20.00
N ASN A 51 0.22 -9.11 -20.40
CA ASN A 51 1.43 -9.42 -19.64
C ASN A 51 2.64 -8.82 -20.34
N LEU A 52 2.97 -7.56 -20.01
CA LEU A 52 4.09 -6.84 -20.63
C LEU A 52 5.41 -7.49 -20.29
N TRP A 53 5.57 -7.98 -19.06
CA TRP A 53 6.77 -8.72 -18.64
C TRP A 53 7.08 -9.90 -19.56
N SER A 54 6.07 -10.70 -19.93
CA SER A 54 6.23 -11.81 -20.87
C SER A 54 6.40 -11.35 -22.31
N LEU A 55 5.66 -10.32 -22.75
CA LEU A 55 5.74 -9.80 -24.11
C LEU A 55 7.15 -9.29 -24.45
N PHE A 56 7.77 -8.53 -23.56
CA PHE A 56 9.14 -8.02 -23.77
C PHE A 56 10.23 -9.11 -23.74
N ARG A 57 9.87 -10.38 -23.45
CA ARG A 57 10.76 -11.56 -23.56
C ARG A 57 10.46 -12.40 -24.81
N ASN A 58 9.40 -12.08 -25.54
CA ASN A 58 9.05 -12.76 -26.78
C ASN A 58 9.86 -12.14 -27.95
N GLN A 59 10.62 -12.98 -28.66
CA GLN A 59 11.51 -12.51 -29.73
C GLN A 59 10.75 -11.95 -30.94
N ASP A 60 9.62 -12.55 -31.29
CA ASP A 60 8.80 -12.10 -32.43
C ASP A 60 8.21 -10.70 -32.14
N PHE A 61 7.78 -10.46 -30.90
CA PHE A 61 7.31 -9.16 -30.45
C PHE A 61 8.42 -8.10 -30.49
N LEU A 62 9.63 -8.45 -30.02
CA LEU A 62 10.78 -7.54 -30.09
C LEU A 62 11.18 -7.22 -31.53
N ALA A 63 11.14 -8.21 -32.43
CA ALA A 63 11.40 -8.03 -33.86
C ALA A 63 10.36 -7.08 -34.50
N ALA A 64 9.07 -7.32 -34.23
CA ALA A 64 7.99 -6.46 -34.71
C ALA A 64 8.10 -5.01 -34.20
N ILE A 65 8.50 -4.81 -32.93
CA ILE A 65 8.78 -3.47 -32.40
C ILE A 65 9.89 -2.80 -33.20
N GLN A 66 10.99 -3.50 -33.48
CA GLN A 66 12.12 -2.91 -34.22
C GLN A 66 11.74 -2.54 -35.64
N GLU A 67 10.94 -3.38 -36.31
CA GLU A 67 10.42 -3.12 -37.65
C GLU A 67 9.51 -1.89 -37.68
N HIS A 68 8.59 -1.77 -36.71
CA HIS A 68 7.54 -0.76 -36.72
C HIS A 68 7.81 0.46 -35.83
N LYS A 69 8.99 0.59 -35.19
CA LYS A 69 9.28 1.68 -34.24
C LYS A 69 9.06 3.09 -34.78
N ASN A 70 9.22 3.29 -36.10
CA ASN A 70 9.03 4.60 -36.74
C ASN A 70 7.55 4.95 -36.97
N SER A 71 6.65 3.96 -36.97
CA SER A 71 5.20 4.16 -37.09
C SER A 71 4.48 4.19 -35.74
N ILE A 72 5.15 3.81 -34.64
CA ILE A 72 4.59 3.86 -33.29
C ILE A 72 4.71 5.29 -32.74
N THR A 73 3.56 5.94 -32.53
CA THR A 73 3.49 7.26 -31.90
C THR A 73 4.17 7.23 -30.52
N ASP A 74 4.99 8.24 -30.23
CA ASP A 74 5.72 8.39 -28.96
C ASP A 74 6.60 7.19 -28.56
N TYR A 75 7.04 6.35 -29.51
CA TYR A 75 7.92 5.19 -29.23
C TYR A 75 9.10 5.52 -28.31
N LYS A 76 9.78 6.66 -28.56
CA LYS A 76 10.93 7.11 -27.77
C LYS A 76 10.56 7.53 -26.33
N ARG A 77 9.36 8.07 -26.13
CA ARG A 77 8.88 8.50 -24.80
C ARG A 77 8.25 7.36 -24.02
N GLY A 78 7.67 6.38 -24.71
CA GLY A 78 7.04 5.20 -24.13
C GLY A 78 7.96 3.97 -24.17
N MET A 79 7.62 3.03 -25.05
CA MET A 79 8.19 1.67 -25.08
C MET A 79 9.73 1.63 -25.08
N SER A 80 10.40 2.51 -25.83
CA SER A 80 11.87 2.52 -25.90
C SER A 80 12.53 2.93 -24.59
N LYS A 81 11.87 3.76 -23.78
CA LYS A 81 12.43 4.32 -22.53
C LYS A 81 12.17 3.39 -21.35
N TYR A 82 10.98 2.82 -21.29
CA TYR A 82 10.51 2.05 -20.13
C TYR A 82 10.64 0.54 -20.32
N SER A 83 10.51 0.01 -21.55
CA SER A 83 10.61 -1.42 -21.86
C SER A 83 9.88 -2.29 -20.81
N ASP A 84 10.55 -3.29 -20.24
CA ASP A 84 10.08 -4.14 -19.15
C ASP A 84 10.58 -3.71 -17.77
N ALA A 85 11.07 -2.47 -17.62
CA ALA A 85 11.71 -2.00 -16.39
C ALA A 85 10.79 -2.04 -15.16
N GLN A 86 9.47 -2.11 -15.37
CA GLN A 86 8.47 -2.23 -14.30
C GLN A 86 7.95 -3.67 -14.09
N CYS A 87 8.43 -4.65 -14.86
CA CYS A 87 7.95 -6.04 -14.82
C CYS A 87 6.40 -6.11 -14.80
N GLU A 88 5.78 -5.33 -15.67
CA GLU A 88 4.37 -4.97 -15.57
C GLU A 88 3.43 -6.06 -16.12
N ILE A 89 2.29 -6.22 -15.45
CA ILE A 89 1.14 -7.00 -15.90
C ILE A 89 -0.14 -6.20 -15.60
N ILE A 90 -1.02 -6.12 -16.59
CA ILE A 90 -2.30 -5.44 -16.46
C ILE A 90 -3.37 -6.48 -16.17
N LEU A 91 -4.05 -6.29 -15.05
CA LEU A 91 -5.07 -7.21 -14.56
C LEU A 91 -6.43 -6.53 -14.46
N LYS A 92 -7.48 -7.26 -14.81
CA LYS A 92 -8.86 -6.94 -14.45
C LYS A 92 -9.16 -7.53 -13.08
N VAL A 93 -9.20 -6.69 -12.04
CA VAL A 93 -9.43 -7.10 -10.65
C VAL A 93 -10.68 -6.42 -10.11
N GLU A 94 -11.68 -7.22 -9.76
CA GLU A 94 -12.95 -6.68 -9.24
C GLU A 94 -12.88 -6.38 -7.74
N SER A 95 -12.14 -7.19 -6.99
CA SER A 95 -12.01 -7.05 -5.54
C SER A 95 -10.66 -7.50 -5.00
N LEU A 96 -10.30 -6.92 -3.86
CA LEU A 96 -9.15 -7.32 -3.05
C LEU A 96 -9.61 -7.61 -1.62
N ALA A 97 -9.20 -8.77 -1.13
CA ALA A 97 -9.49 -9.22 0.22
C ALA A 97 -8.26 -9.09 1.13
N GLN A 98 -8.47 -9.28 2.43
CA GLN A 98 -7.44 -9.05 3.45
C GLN A 98 -6.27 -10.05 3.32
N GLU A 99 -6.55 -11.27 2.87
CA GLU A 99 -5.57 -12.29 2.55
C GLU A 99 -4.59 -11.83 1.47
N HIS A 100 -5.00 -10.94 0.55
CA HIS A 100 -4.12 -10.38 -0.47
C HIS A 100 -3.16 -9.32 0.06
N VAL A 101 -3.31 -8.86 1.31
CA VAL A 101 -2.38 -7.87 1.88
C VAL A 101 -1.02 -8.51 2.12
N TYR A 102 -0.02 -8.05 1.37
CA TYR A 102 1.37 -8.48 1.47
C TYR A 102 2.14 -7.70 2.53
N SER A 103 2.04 -6.37 2.49
CA SER A 103 2.77 -5.48 3.39
C SER A 103 1.95 -4.24 3.74
N LEU A 104 2.10 -3.78 4.98
CA LEU A 104 1.59 -2.50 5.44
C LEU A 104 2.75 -1.53 5.56
N GLY A 105 2.56 -0.33 5.02
CA GLY A 105 3.52 0.77 5.04
C GLY A 105 3.05 1.86 5.97
N GLY A 106 3.93 2.29 6.86
CA GLY A 106 3.63 3.35 7.79
C GLY A 106 4.89 4.00 8.34
N HIS A 107 4.68 4.88 9.31
CA HIS A 107 5.77 5.51 10.03
C HIS A 107 5.79 4.99 11.45
N THR A 108 6.99 4.73 11.95
CA THR A 108 7.17 4.48 13.37
C THR A 108 7.02 5.78 14.17
N SER A 109 6.72 5.61 15.46
CA SER A 109 6.72 6.68 16.44
C SER A 109 8.09 7.39 16.51
N PRO A 110 8.13 8.64 17.00
CA PRO A 110 9.38 9.31 17.34
C PRO A 110 10.30 8.44 18.23
N PRO A 111 11.63 8.59 18.13
CA PRO A 111 12.58 7.82 18.92
C PRO A 111 12.29 7.82 20.43
N GLU A 112 11.93 8.96 21.02
CA GLU A 112 11.63 9.04 22.46
C GLU A 112 10.41 8.22 22.86
N GLU A 113 9.35 8.21 22.05
CA GLU A 113 8.17 7.38 22.33
C GLU A 113 8.50 5.89 22.23
N ILE A 114 9.35 5.50 21.28
CA ILE A 114 9.83 4.12 21.16
C ILE A 114 10.66 3.74 22.39
N LEU A 115 11.54 4.65 22.83
CA LEU A 115 12.35 4.45 24.03
C LEU A 115 11.45 4.33 25.26
N ASP A 116 10.46 5.20 25.42
CA ASP A 116 9.49 5.14 26.53
C ASP A 116 8.74 3.81 26.56
N GLN A 117 8.23 3.36 25.42
CA GLN A 117 7.51 2.08 25.29
C GLN A 117 8.43 0.90 25.61
N ALA A 118 9.62 0.84 25.00
CA ALA A 118 10.57 -0.25 25.22
C ALA A 118 11.06 -0.30 26.67
N THR A 119 11.29 0.87 27.27
CA THR A 119 11.71 0.98 28.67
C THR A 119 10.60 0.47 29.61
N ALA A 120 9.35 0.86 29.36
CA ALA A 120 8.20 0.38 30.12
C ALA A 120 7.96 -1.13 29.95
N GLU A 121 8.15 -1.67 28.75
CA GLU A 121 7.97 -3.09 28.44
C GLU A 121 9.04 -3.97 29.12
N LEU A 122 10.29 -3.51 29.16
CA LEU A 122 11.41 -4.28 29.72
C LEU A 122 11.62 -4.09 31.22
N TYR A 123 11.37 -2.88 31.74
CA TYR A 123 11.73 -2.50 33.11
C TYR A 123 10.53 -2.03 33.96
N GLY A 124 9.33 -1.96 33.40
CA GLY A 124 8.12 -1.55 34.10
C GLY A 124 8.05 -0.05 34.40
N THR A 125 7.37 0.33 35.49
CA THR A 125 6.98 1.73 35.79
C THR A 125 8.09 2.60 36.39
N SER A 126 9.26 2.05 36.73
CA SER A 126 10.34 2.80 37.38
C SER A 126 11.73 2.38 36.89
N PRO A 127 12.03 2.59 35.60
CA PRO A 127 13.35 2.33 35.04
C PRO A 127 14.41 3.26 35.63
N THR A 128 15.63 2.74 35.83
CA THR A 128 16.76 3.58 36.20
C THR A 128 17.26 4.40 35.01
N THR A 129 17.96 5.50 35.28
CA THR A 129 18.61 6.30 34.23
C THR A 129 19.56 5.45 33.38
N GLU A 130 20.33 4.55 34.00
CA GLU A 130 21.26 3.66 33.31
C GLU A 130 20.56 2.69 32.35
N GLN A 131 19.41 2.13 32.76
CA GLN A 131 18.61 1.23 31.92
C GLN A 131 18.06 1.96 30.68
N ARG A 132 17.56 3.19 30.87
CA ARG A 132 17.07 4.02 29.76
C ARG A 132 18.22 4.40 28.82
N GLU A 133 19.37 4.80 29.35
CA GLU A 133 20.54 5.17 28.55
C GLU A 133 21.13 3.98 27.79
N TRP A 134 21.09 2.77 28.38
CA TRP A 134 21.48 1.54 27.68
C TRP A 134 20.60 1.26 26.45
N LEU A 135 19.27 1.38 26.59
CA LEU A 135 18.35 1.23 25.46
C LEU A 135 18.56 2.33 24.41
N ARG A 136 18.73 3.59 24.84
CA ARG A 136 19.03 4.73 23.96
C ARG A 136 20.31 4.47 23.16
N TRP A 137 21.36 4.00 23.80
CA TRP A 137 22.61 3.62 23.13
C TRP A 137 22.34 2.54 22.07
N GLY A 138 21.59 1.49 22.41
CA GLY A 138 21.21 0.42 21.49
C GLY A 138 20.43 0.93 20.26
N MET A 139 19.54 1.91 20.43
CA MET A 139 18.83 2.56 19.33
C MET A 139 19.75 3.37 18.41
N ASN A 140 20.83 3.94 18.94
CA ASN A 140 21.77 4.77 18.19
C ASN A 140 22.81 3.96 17.41
N VAL A 141 23.29 2.84 17.99
CA VAL A 141 24.30 1.98 17.35
C VAL A 141 23.69 0.86 16.50
N GLY A 142 22.39 0.59 16.69
CA GLY A 142 21.65 -0.43 15.97
C GLY A 142 21.17 0.03 14.58
N PRO A 143 20.45 -0.85 13.85
CA PRO A 143 19.79 -0.49 12.61
C PRO A 143 18.80 0.66 12.83
N ILE A 144 18.61 1.52 11.82
CA ILE A 144 17.60 2.59 11.88
C ILE A 144 16.22 1.98 12.15
N VAL A 145 15.69 2.22 13.35
CA VAL A 145 14.38 1.74 13.81
C VAL A 145 13.27 2.78 13.57
N THR A 146 13.62 3.99 13.15
CA THR A 146 12.69 5.11 13.00
C THR A 146 12.43 5.51 11.54
N GLY A 147 11.24 6.06 11.26
CA GLY A 147 10.89 6.61 9.95
C GLY A 147 9.93 5.76 9.11
N PRO A 148 9.82 6.04 7.80
CA PRO A 148 8.95 5.30 6.89
C PRO A 148 9.44 3.87 6.71
N LYS A 149 8.55 2.89 6.91
CA LYS A 149 8.90 1.47 6.76
C LYS A 149 7.75 0.63 6.23
N TRP A 150 8.09 -0.27 5.31
CA TRP A 150 7.25 -1.40 4.94
C TRP A 150 7.47 -2.55 5.93
N LEU A 151 6.39 -3.08 6.50
CA LEU A 151 6.47 -4.25 7.38
C LEU A 151 6.87 -5.51 6.60
N SER A 152 7.53 -6.43 7.29
CA SER A 152 7.71 -7.79 6.77
C SER A 152 6.38 -8.51 6.68
N ARG A 153 6.30 -9.56 5.84
CA ARG A 153 5.08 -10.36 5.68
C ARG A 153 4.54 -10.88 7.03
N ASN A 154 5.43 -11.39 7.88
CA ASN A 154 5.07 -11.89 9.21
C ASN A 154 4.54 -10.76 10.12
N ALA A 155 5.22 -9.61 10.16
CA ALA A 155 4.76 -8.47 10.94
C ALA A 155 3.41 -7.95 10.45
N THR A 156 3.19 -7.90 9.13
CA THR A 156 1.90 -7.57 8.53
C THR A 156 0.81 -8.53 8.97
N ARG A 157 1.05 -9.85 8.92
CA ARG A 157 0.06 -10.84 9.38
C ARG A 157 -0.27 -10.69 10.86
N SER A 158 0.74 -10.45 11.71
CA SER A 158 0.52 -10.18 13.14
C SER A 158 -0.29 -8.92 13.40
N VAL A 159 -0.14 -7.87 12.59
CA VAL A 159 -0.97 -6.67 12.70
C VAL A 159 -2.40 -6.96 12.25
N LEU A 160 -2.58 -7.64 11.11
CA LEU A 160 -3.90 -7.95 10.57
C LEU A 160 -4.71 -8.82 11.53
N SER A 161 -4.11 -9.85 12.14
CA SER A 161 -4.79 -10.74 13.10
C SER A 161 -5.23 -10.01 14.38
N LYS A 162 -4.45 -9.02 14.85
CA LYS A 162 -4.82 -8.17 16.00
C LYS A 162 -5.99 -7.23 15.69
N VAL A 163 -6.15 -6.82 14.43
CA VAL A 163 -7.16 -5.86 13.98
C VAL A 163 -8.45 -6.55 13.52
N GLU A 164 -8.37 -7.81 13.08
CA GLU A 164 -9.49 -8.58 12.56
C GLU A 164 -10.70 -8.65 13.51
N PRO A 165 -10.56 -8.97 14.82
CA PRO A 165 -11.68 -8.96 15.76
C PRO A 165 -12.34 -7.57 15.92
N LYS A 166 -11.56 -6.50 15.69
CA LYS A 166 -12.04 -5.11 15.80
C LYS A 166 -12.67 -4.61 14.51
N THR A 167 -12.59 -5.36 13.41
CA THR A 167 -13.04 -4.90 12.09
C THR A 167 -14.56 -4.78 11.98
N PRO A 168 -15.39 -5.75 12.43
CA PRO A 168 -16.84 -5.62 12.40
C PRO A 168 -17.37 -4.36 13.12
N PRO A 169 -17.00 -4.07 14.39
CA PRO A 169 -17.51 -2.88 15.07
C PRO A 169 -17.02 -1.57 14.43
N LEU A 170 -15.79 -1.54 13.89
CA LEU A 170 -15.28 -0.36 13.16
C LEU A 170 -16.04 -0.09 11.86
N ARG A 171 -16.46 -1.13 11.14
CA ARG A 171 -17.30 -0.99 9.93
C ARG A 171 -18.66 -0.41 10.25
N THR A 172 -19.31 -0.91 11.31
CA THR A 172 -20.61 -0.37 11.77
C THR A 172 -20.50 1.11 12.14
N LYS A 173 -19.45 1.49 12.88
CA LYS A 173 -19.19 2.91 13.22
C LYS A 173 -19.00 3.78 11.98
N LYS A 174 -18.19 3.33 11.00
CA LYS A 174 -17.94 4.07 9.77
C LYS A 174 -19.20 4.20 8.89
N ALA A 175 -20.02 3.16 8.82
CA ALA A 175 -21.31 3.20 8.11
C ALA A 175 -22.29 4.18 8.77
N ALA A 176 -22.36 4.20 10.10
CA ALA A 176 -23.17 5.18 10.83
C ALA A 176 -22.69 6.63 10.61
N GLN A 177 -21.37 6.86 10.60
CA GLN A 177 -20.78 8.17 10.29
C GLN A 177 -21.13 8.65 8.87
N ARG A 178 -21.02 7.77 7.86
CA ARG A 178 -21.41 8.10 6.46
C ARG A 178 -22.88 8.50 6.36
N ARG A 179 -23.77 7.72 6.99
CA ARG A 179 -25.21 8.03 7.01
C ARG A 179 -25.51 9.37 7.70
N ALA A 180 -24.83 9.68 8.79
CA ALA A 180 -24.97 10.97 9.47
C ALA A 180 -24.51 12.14 8.59
N SER A 181 -23.36 12.02 7.93
CA SER A 181 -22.86 13.06 7.00
C SER A 181 -23.71 13.24 5.75
N GLU A 182 -24.39 12.19 5.27
CA GLU A 182 -25.33 12.28 4.13
C GLU A 182 -26.65 12.95 4.52
N THR A 183 -27.06 12.85 5.79
CA THR A 183 -28.31 13.45 6.30
C THR A 183 -28.15 14.95 6.57
N GLU A 184 -26.93 15.41 6.87
CA GLU A 184 -26.64 16.81 7.22
C GLU A 184 -26.50 17.73 5.98
N VAL A 185 -26.28 17.19 4.78
CA VAL A 185 -26.05 17.95 3.53
C VAL A 185 -27.36 18.27 2.76
N LYS A 186 -28.54 17.93 3.29
CA LYS A 186 -29.83 18.22 2.63
C LYS A 186 -30.70 19.24 3.40
N PRO A 187 -30.48 20.56 3.27
CA PRO A 187 -31.52 21.54 3.53
C PRO A 187 -32.37 21.78 2.27
N ARG A 188 -33.68 21.79 2.50
CA ARG A 188 -34.84 22.00 1.61
C ARG A 188 -34.64 23.03 0.47
N ASP A 189 -34.77 22.58 -0.77
CA ASP A 189 -35.42 23.35 -1.83
C ASP A 189 -36.88 22.89 -1.92
N MET A 190 -37.78 23.60 -1.23
CA MET A 190 -39.21 23.55 -1.52
C MET A 190 -39.56 24.83 -2.27
N HIS A 191 -39.58 24.74 -3.59
CA HIS A 191 -40.44 25.57 -4.41
C HIS A 191 -41.46 24.65 -5.08
N ASP A 192 -42.68 24.63 -4.54
CA ASP A 192 -43.85 24.16 -5.28
C ASP A 192 -44.60 25.39 -5.84
N PRO A 193 -44.91 25.42 -7.14
CA PRO A 193 -45.79 26.41 -7.74
C PRO A 193 -47.25 25.95 -7.67
N PRO A 194 -48.19 26.90 -7.74
CA PRO A 194 -49.03 26.93 -8.94
C PRO A 194 -48.97 28.26 -9.71
#